data_AF-A0A934H3A9-F1
#
_entry.id   AF-A0A934H3A9-F1
#
_cell.length_a   1.000
_cell.length_b   1.000
_cell.length_c   1.000
_cell.angle_alpha   90.00
_cell.angle_beta   90.00
_cell.angle_gamma   90.00
#
_symmetry.space_group_name_H-M   'P 1'
#
loop_
_entity.id
_entity.type
_entity.pdbx_description
1 polymer ?
#
loop_
_entity_poly.entity_id
_entity_poly.type
_entity_poly.pdbx_seq_one_letter_code
_entity_poly.pdbx_strand_id
1 'polypeptide(L)'
;MPKTSKSQKRNRQKIIRTTKRRLIGLIAFLSALALPLIFKWGETSWPLFLIEYRGVLISFLLLALLATIALSPLIIEVNSNARPLSGSGRNPYHGWDP
;
A
#
# COMPACT_ATOMS: atom_id res chain seq x y z
N MET A 1 -20.55 -1.15 30.12
CA MET A 1 -20.88 -0.31 28.93
C MET A 1 -19.88 -0.59 27.79
N PRO A 2 -20.28 -1.19 26.66
CA PRO A 2 -19.35 -1.48 25.57
C PRO A 2 -19.10 -0.22 24.71
N LYS A 3 -18.17 0.65 25.14
CA LYS A 3 -17.68 1.80 24.35
C LYS A 3 -16.68 1.39 23.23
N THR A 4 -16.33 0.11 23.13
CA THR A 4 -15.24 -0.40 22.29
C THR A 4 -15.58 -0.54 20.80
N SER A 5 -16.84 -0.85 20.43
CA SER A 5 -17.17 -1.17 19.02
C SER A 5 -17.17 0.04 18.08
N LYS A 6 -17.59 1.23 18.56
CA LYS A 6 -17.60 2.47 17.75
C LYS A 6 -16.18 2.99 17.48
N SER A 7 -15.28 2.86 18.47
CA SER A 7 -13.87 3.23 18.36
C SER A 7 -13.13 2.33 17.36
N GLN A 8 -13.31 1.00 17.45
CA GLN A 8 -12.71 0.06 16.50
C GLN A 8 -13.18 0.29 15.06
N LYS A 9 -14.48 0.53 14.83
CA LYS A 9 -15.02 0.83 13.50
C LYS A 9 -14.42 2.12 12.90
N ARG A 10 -14.25 3.18 13.71
CA ARG A 10 -13.61 4.43 13.26
C ARG A 10 -12.14 4.23 12.91
N ASN A 11 -11.39 3.52 13.74
CA ASN A 11 -9.98 3.22 13.47
C ASN A 11 -9.80 2.40 12.21
N ARG A 12 -10.62 1.36 12.00
CA ARG A 12 -10.61 0.55 10.78
C ARG A 12 -10.89 1.38 9.54
N GLN A 13 -11.89 2.27 9.58
CA GLN A 13 -12.19 3.17 8.47
C GLN A 13 -11.03 4.15 8.18
N LYS A 14 -10.34 4.63 9.22
CA LYS A 14 -9.16 5.50 9.07
C LYS A 14 -7.99 4.77 8.40
N ILE A 15 -7.76 3.51 8.77
CA ILE A 15 -6.72 2.65 8.16
C ILE A 15 -7.04 2.39 6.69
N ILE A 16 -8.29 2.04 6.35
CA ILE A 16 -8.71 1.82 4.96
C ILE A 16 -8.51 3.08 4.13
N ARG A 17 -8.94 4.26 4.62
CA ARG A 17 -8.76 5.53 3.90
C ARG A 17 -7.30 5.87 3.66
N THR A 18 -6.45 5.66 4.67
CA THR A 18 -5.01 5.94 4.57
C THR A 18 -4.33 4.98 3.60
N THR A 19 -4.66 3.69 3.66
CA THR A 19 -4.14 2.66 2.75
C THR A 19 -4.55 2.94 1.31
N LYS A 20 -5.82 3.31 1.07
CA LYS A 20 -6.28 3.73 -0.27
C LYS A 20 -5.50 4.92 -0.80
N ARG A 21 -5.29 5.97 -0.01
CA ARG A 21 -4.51 7.14 -0.44
C ARG A 21 -3.07 6.78 -0.76
N ARG A 22 -2.44 5.91 0.02
CA ARG A 22 -1.08 5.42 -0.25
C ARG A 22 -1.02 4.60 -1.54
N LEU A 23 -1.98 3.71 -1.77
CA LEU A 23 -2.08 2.93 -3.02
C LEU A 23 -2.29 3.83 -4.23
N ILE A 24 -3.17 4.84 -4.13
CA ILE A 24 -3.36 5.84 -5.20
C ILE A 24 -2.06 6.61 -5.46
N GLY A 25 -1.35 7.03 -4.41
CA GLY A 25 -0.05 7.70 -4.55
C GLY A 25 1.00 6.81 -5.23
N LEU A 26 1.06 5.54 -4.86
CA LEU A 26 1.97 4.56 -5.48
C LEU A 26 1.64 4.35 -6.96
N ILE A 27 0.36 4.18 -7.30
CA ILE A 27 -0.10 4.05 -8.68
C ILE A 27 0.24 5.32 -9.48
N ALA A 28 -0.04 6.50 -8.93
CA ALA A 28 0.28 7.76 -9.58
C ALA A 28 1.79 7.92 -9.83
N PHE A 29 2.61 7.53 -8.86
CA PHE A 29 4.07 7.53 -8.99
C PHE A 29 4.57 6.57 -10.07
N LEU A 30 4.10 5.32 -10.07
CA LEU A 30 4.44 4.32 -11.08
C LEU A 30 4.00 4.77 -12.48
N SER A 31 2.80 5.34 -12.61
CA SER A 31 2.31 5.91 -13.86
C SER A 31 3.16 7.08 -14.33
N ALA A 32 3.56 7.99 -13.43
CA ALA A 32 4.41 9.12 -13.78
C ALA A 32 5.81 8.69 -14.26
N LEU A 33 6.33 7.55 -13.80
CA LEU A 33 7.55 6.95 -14.33
C LEU A 33 7.32 6.23 -15.67
N ALA A 34 6.19 5.53 -15.82
CA ALA A 34 5.89 4.77 -17.04
C ALA A 34 5.60 5.68 -18.24
N LEU A 35 4.90 6.81 -18.03
CA LEU A 35 4.48 7.70 -19.12
C LEU A 35 5.66 8.27 -19.95
N PRO A 36 6.72 8.85 -19.35
CA PRO A 36 7.90 9.29 -20.09
C PRO A 36 8.55 8.15 -20.88
N LEU A 37 8.65 6.95 -20.27
CA LEU A 37 9.21 5.77 -20.92
C LEU A 37 8.40 5.35 -22.16
N ILE A 38 7.06 5.35 -22.06
CA ILE A 38 6.17 4.99 -23.18
C ILE A 38 6.26 6.02 -24.30
N PHE A 39 6.13 7.32 -23.98
CA PHE A 39 6.10 8.41 -24.95
C PHE A 39 7.48 8.84 -25.47
N LYS A 40 8.56 8.20 -25.00
CA LYS A 40 9.96 8.56 -25.34
C LYS A 40 10.31 10.01 -25.03
N TRP A 41 9.68 10.56 -24.01
CA TRP A 41 9.82 11.99 -23.75
C TRP A 41 11.21 12.27 -23.19
N GLY A 42 12.01 13.03 -23.94
CA GLY A 42 13.39 13.35 -23.55
C GLY A 42 14.39 12.23 -23.83
N GLU A 43 14.13 11.36 -24.80
CA GLU A 43 15.02 10.26 -25.23
C GLU A 43 16.47 10.72 -25.46
N THR A 44 16.69 11.94 -25.94
CA THR A 44 18.00 12.56 -26.12
C THR A 44 18.79 12.82 -24.84
N SER A 45 18.11 12.90 -23.70
CA SER A 45 18.73 13.09 -22.37
C SER A 45 18.82 11.77 -21.59
N TRP A 46 18.35 10.66 -22.15
CA TRP A 46 18.35 9.39 -21.45
C TRP A 46 19.70 8.70 -21.57
N PRO A 47 20.15 8.02 -20.50
CA PRO A 47 21.32 7.18 -20.58
C PRO A 47 21.04 5.95 -21.46
N LEU A 48 22.07 5.46 -22.16
CA LEU A 48 22.00 4.37 -23.15
C LEU A 48 21.26 3.12 -22.64
N PHE A 49 21.49 2.73 -21.39
CA PHE A 49 20.83 1.56 -20.79
C PHE A 49 19.31 1.68 -20.76
N LEU A 50 18.77 2.90 -20.61
CA LEU A 50 17.34 3.14 -20.50
C LEU A 50 16.66 3.01 -21.86
N ILE A 51 17.41 3.27 -22.94
CA ILE A 51 16.97 3.10 -24.33
C ILE A 51 17.01 1.62 -24.71
N GLU A 52 18.13 0.94 -24.40
CA GLU A 52 18.35 -0.47 -24.72
C GLU A 52 17.33 -1.40 -24.03
N TYR A 53 17.11 -1.20 -22.73
CA TYR A 53 16.18 -2.02 -21.94
C TYR A 53 14.78 -1.42 -21.80
N ARG A 54 14.45 -0.37 -22.56
CA ARG A 54 13.18 0.36 -22.45
C ARG A 54 11.95 -0.55 -22.46
N GLY A 55 11.90 -1.48 -23.41
CA GLY A 55 10.76 -2.40 -23.54
C GLY A 55 10.61 -3.30 -22.32
N VAL A 56 11.72 -3.81 -21.79
CA VAL A 56 11.75 -4.63 -20.57
C VAL A 56 11.31 -3.82 -19.35
N LEU A 57 11.81 -2.58 -19.22
CA LEU A 57 11.44 -1.66 -18.14
C LEU A 57 9.95 -1.32 -18.16
N ILE A 58 9.39 -1.02 -19.34
CA ILE A 58 7.95 -0.76 -19.50
C ILE A 58 7.14 -1.99 -19.10
N SER A 59 7.54 -3.20 -19.53
CA SER A 59 6.86 -4.44 -19.16
C SER A 59 6.86 -4.67 -17.65
N PHE A 60 8.01 -4.47 -16.97
CA PHE A 60 8.08 -4.58 -15.51
C PHE A 60 7.23 -3.52 -14.80
N LEU A 61 7.25 -2.27 -15.29
CA LEU A 61 6.43 -1.18 -14.75
C LEU A 61 4.94 -1.49 -14.86
N LEU A 62 4.48 -1.94 -16.04
CA LEU A 62 3.09 -2.34 -16.26
C LEU A 62 2.68 -3.53 -15.41
N LEU A 63 3.54 -4.55 -15.30
CA LEU A 63 3.31 -5.71 -14.46
C LEU A 63 3.17 -5.30 -12.99
N ALA A 64 4.06 -4.44 -12.49
CA ALA A 64 3.99 -3.92 -11.13
C ALA A 64 2.71 -3.12 -10.89
N LEU A 65 2.26 -2.34 -11.87
CA LEU A 65 1.04 -1.55 -11.81
C LEU A 65 -0.20 -2.46 -11.72
N LEU A 66 -0.27 -3.49 -12.59
CA LEU A 66 -1.33 -4.50 -12.56
C LEU A 66 -1.34 -5.28 -11.25
N ALA A 67 -0.18 -5.74 -10.79
CA ALA A 67 -0.04 -6.44 -9.52
C ALA A 67 -0.52 -5.56 -8.35
N THR A 68 -0.15 -4.28 -8.34
CA THR A 68 -0.59 -3.33 -7.31
C THR A 68 -2.11 -3.16 -7.29
N ILE A 69 -2.74 -3.06 -8.47
CA ILE A 69 -4.20 -2.95 -8.59
C ILE A 69 -4.88 -4.25 -8.13
N ALA A 70 -4.39 -5.41 -8.57
CA ALA A 70 -4.94 -6.71 -8.23
C ALA A 70 -4.78 -7.07 -6.74
N LEU A 71 -3.63 -6.73 -6.13
CA LEU A 71 -3.35 -6.97 -4.71
C LEU A 71 -3.92 -5.88 -3.79
N SER A 72 -4.34 -4.72 -4.31
CA SER A 72 -4.94 -3.64 -3.51
C SER A 72 -6.04 -4.10 -2.55
N PRO A 73 -7.07 -4.88 -2.96
CA PRO A 73 -8.09 -5.36 -2.03
C PRO A 73 -7.51 -6.23 -0.91
N LEU A 74 -6.56 -7.11 -1.24
CA LEU A 74 -5.89 -7.99 -0.29
C LEU A 74 -5.08 -7.19 0.74
N ILE A 75 -4.31 -6.18 0.29
CA ILE A 75 -3.52 -5.30 1.16
C ILE A 75 -4.45 -4.53 2.11
N ILE A 76 -5.58 -4.02 1.62
CA ILE A 76 -6.56 -3.32 2.45
C ILE A 76 -7.17 -4.27 3.47
N GLU A 77 -7.50 -5.50 3.07
CA GLU A 77 -8.08 -6.50 3.96
C GLU A 77 -7.11 -6.87 5.09
N VAL A 78 -5.88 -7.26 4.75
CA VAL A 78 -4.83 -7.61 5.72
C VAL A 78 -4.51 -6.44 6.63
N ASN A 79 -4.36 -5.22 6.10
CA ASN A 79 -4.03 -4.06 6.93
C ASN A 79 -5.21 -3.61 7.81
N SER A 80 -6.45 -3.78 7.34
CA SER A 80 -7.65 -3.43 8.12
C SER A 80 -8.04 -4.47 9.18
N ASN A 81 -7.61 -5.73 9.00
CA ASN A 81 -7.78 -6.82 9.94
C ASN A 81 -6.50 -7.17 10.71
N ALA A 82 -5.43 -6.38 10.54
CA ALA A 82 -4.18 -6.58 11.26
C ALA A 82 -4.46 -6.59 12.76
N ARG A 83 -4.20 -7.75 13.39
CA ARG A 83 -4.34 -7.91 14.84
C ARG A 83 -3.45 -6.87 15.50
N PRO A 84 -3.94 -6.05 16.45
CA PRO A 84 -3.07 -5.11 17.13
C PRO A 84 -1.92 -5.89 17.77
N LEU A 85 -0.67 -5.49 17.48
CA LEU A 85 0.53 -6.07 18.08
C LEU A 85 0.55 -5.88 19.61
N SER A 86 -0.23 -4.91 20.11
CA SER A 86 -0.64 -4.81 21.51
C SER A 86 -1.80 -5.75 21.81
N GLY A 87 -1.68 -7.03 21.46
CA GLY A 87 -2.49 -8.03 22.12
C GLY A 87 -2.31 -7.79 23.61
N SER A 88 -3.41 -7.61 24.35
CA SER A 88 -3.39 -7.72 25.80
C SER A 88 -2.77 -9.07 26.08
N GLY A 89 -1.46 -9.10 26.37
CA GLY A 89 -0.95 -10.07 27.31
C GLY A 89 -1.85 -9.87 28.49
N ARG A 90 -2.76 -10.83 28.74
CA ARG A 90 -3.43 -10.93 30.03
C ARG A 90 -2.31 -10.72 31.04
N ASN A 91 -2.26 -9.56 31.67
CA ASN A 91 -1.35 -9.34 32.78
C ASN A 91 -1.84 -10.35 33.82
N PRO A 92 -1.11 -11.44 34.10
CA PRO A 92 -1.60 -12.48 34.99
C PRO A 92 -1.74 -11.97 36.44
N TYR A 93 -1.25 -10.76 36.72
CA TYR A 93 -1.27 -10.14 38.04
C TYR A 93 -2.48 -9.25 38.32
N HIS A 94 -3.44 -9.08 37.41
CA HIS A 94 -4.63 -8.26 37.64
C HIS A 94 -5.80 -9.06 38.26
N GLY A 95 -5.50 -9.93 39.23
CA GLY A 95 -6.45 -10.85 39.85
C GLY A 95 -6.40 -10.91 41.38
N TRP A 96 -5.68 -10.00 42.04
CA TRP A 96 -5.62 -9.92 43.49
C TRP A 96 -5.54 -8.46 43.93
N ASP A 97 -6.70 -7.85 44.14
CA ASP A 97 -6.84 -6.74 45.08
C ASP A 97 -7.54 -7.33 46.33
N PRO A 98 -6.92 -7.28 47.53
CA PRO A 98 -7.50 -7.75 48.78
C PRO A 98 -8.67 -6.88 49.29
#